data_AF-A0A840E5Q7-F1
#
_entry.id   AF-A0A840E5Q7-F1
#
_cell.length_a   1.000
_cell.length_b   1.000
_cell.length_c   1.000
_cell.angle_alpha   90.00
_cell.angle_beta   90.00
_cell.angle_gamma   90.00
#
_symmetry.space_group_name_H-M   'P 1'
#
loop_
_entity.id
_entity.type
_entity.pdbx_description
1 polymer ?
#
loop_
_entity_poly.entity_id
_entity_poly.type
_entity_poly.pdbx_seq_one_letter_code
_entity_poly.pdbx_strand_id
1 'polypeptide(L)'
;MGLMRTHPFIEVRVGERLVHEVFYQRLLTATITDHAGNEADIFEAEFDDRGHDLEVPASNSTLQVTFGYENSIRAFMGRFVVESVISFGGSDGEILRL
;
A
#
# COMPACT_ATOMS: atom_id res chain seq x y z
N MET A 1 23.23 -5.27 25.49
CA MET A 1 22.45 -5.96 24.45
C MET A 1 21.88 -4.85 23.57
N GLY A 2 22.47 -4.63 22.38
CA GLY A 2 22.07 -3.51 21.52
C GLY A 2 20.65 -3.74 20.99
N LEU A 3 19.81 -2.70 20.95
CA LEU A 3 18.52 -2.75 20.29
C LEU A 3 18.75 -3.12 18.82
N MET A 4 18.32 -4.32 18.41
CA MET A 4 18.24 -4.63 16.98
C MET A 4 17.21 -3.68 16.38
N ARG A 5 17.65 -2.86 15.43
CA ARG A 5 16.78 -1.95 14.72
C ARG A 5 15.84 -2.78 13.86
N THR A 6 14.56 -2.77 14.17
CA THR A 6 13.53 -3.41 13.35
C THR A 6 13.06 -2.43 12.28
N HIS A 7 12.88 -2.92 11.06
CA HIS A 7 12.43 -2.11 9.93
C HIS A 7 10.92 -2.32 9.72
N PRO A 8 10.11 -1.26 9.64
CA PRO A 8 8.70 -1.41 9.32
C PRO A 8 8.56 -1.95 7.89
N PHE A 9 7.56 -2.80 7.67
CA PHE A 9 7.22 -3.28 6.33
C PHE A 9 5.71 -3.23 6.11
N ILE A 10 5.36 -3.21 4.82
CA ILE A 10 4.03 -3.46 4.30
C ILE A 10 4.14 -4.57 3.25
N GLU A 11 3.24 -5.54 3.32
CA GLU A 11 3.00 -6.52 2.26
C GLU A 11 1.60 -6.30 1.70
N VAL A 12 1.51 -6.28 0.37
CA VAL A 12 0.24 -6.13 -0.36
C VAL A 12 0.17 -7.25 -1.38
N ARG A 13 -0.93 -8.00 -1.35
CA ARG A 13 -1.21 -9.04 -2.34
C ARG A 13 -2.45 -8.70 -3.14
N VAL A 14 -2.38 -8.89 -4.45
CA VAL A 14 -3.55 -8.91 -5.34
C VAL A 14 -3.97 -10.36 -5.51
N GLY A 15 -5.12 -10.73 -4.92
CA GLY A 15 -5.47 -12.15 -4.74
C GLY A 15 -4.41 -12.86 -3.88
N GLU A 16 -3.68 -13.81 -4.48
CA GLU A 16 -2.61 -14.57 -3.82
C GLU A 16 -1.21 -14.07 -4.18
N ARG A 17 -1.07 -13.15 -5.14
CA ARG A 17 0.23 -12.70 -5.67
C ARG A 17 0.69 -11.42 -4.98
N LEU A 18 1.95 -11.40 -4.51
CA LEU A 18 2.58 -10.16 -4.04
C LEU A 18 2.69 -9.15 -5.18
N VAL A 19 2.46 -7.87 -4.89
CA VAL A 19 2.72 -6.78 -5.84
C VAL A 19 4.22 -6.73 -6.20
N HIS A 20 4.52 -6.12 -7.35
CA HIS A 20 5.89 -6.03 -7.85
C HIS A 20 6.78 -5.16 -6.94
N GLU A 21 8.09 -5.41 -6.90
CA GLU A 21 9.02 -4.68 -6.02
C GLU A 21 8.98 -3.16 -6.22
N VAL A 22 8.77 -2.72 -7.46
CA VAL A 22 8.60 -1.30 -7.82
C VAL A 22 7.50 -0.63 -7.01
N PHE A 23 6.42 -1.34 -6.65
CA PHE A 23 5.36 -0.83 -5.77
C PHE A 23 5.91 -0.29 -4.45
N TYR A 24 6.80 -1.06 -3.82
CA TYR A 24 7.38 -0.69 -2.53
C TYR A 24 8.45 0.39 -2.66
N GLN A 25 9.20 0.39 -3.77
CA GLN A 25 10.22 1.41 -4.04
C GLN A 25 9.61 2.79 -4.29
N ARG A 26 8.39 2.84 -4.83
CA ARG A 26 7.66 4.09 -5.11
C ARG A 26 6.72 4.52 -3.99
N LEU A 27 6.44 3.68 -3.00
CA LEU A 27 5.51 3.97 -1.92
C LEU A 27 5.99 5.16 -1.06
N LEU A 28 5.20 6.21 -1.00
CA LEU A 28 5.44 7.40 -0.19
C LEU A 28 4.70 7.32 1.15
N THR A 29 3.42 6.97 1.10
CA THR A 29 2.55 6.83 2.27
C THR A 29 1.61 5.64 2.09
N ALA A 30 1.28 4.99 3.20
CA ALA A 30 0.22 3.98 3.26
C ALA A 30 -0.53 4.15 4.58
N THR A 31 -1.84 4.27 4.50
CA THR A 31 -2.73 4.54 5.63
C THR A 31 -3.83 3.49 5.68
N ILE A 32 -4.14 3.02 6.88
CA ILE A 32 -5.30 2.17 7.15
C ILE A 32 -6.15 2.87 8.19
N THR A 33 -7.41 3.06 7.86
CA THR A 33 -8.41 3.66 8.74
C THR A 33 -9.46 2.61 9.06
N ASP A 34 -9.48 2.17 10.32
CA ASP A 34 -10.52 1.33 10.89
C ASP A 34 -11.70 2.22 11.30
N HIS A 35 -12.84 2.05 10.66
CA HIS A 35 -14.03 2.87 10.93
C HIS A 35 -14.99 2.14 11.85
N ALA A 36 -15.38 2.79 12.96
CA ALA A 36 -16.40 2.25 13.84
C ALA A 36 -17.81 2.47 13.26
N GLY A 37 -18.66 1.45 13.33
CA GLY A 37 -20.08 1.55 12.95
C GLY A 37 -20.40 0.92 11.59
N ASN A 38 -21.06 1.69 10.72
CA ASN A 38 -21.54 1.20 9.41
C ASN A 38 -20.70 1.70 8.22
N GLU A 39 -19.57 2.35 8.50
CA GLU A 39 -18.60 2.78 7.48
C GLU A 39 -17.61 1.63 7.22
N ALA A 40 -17.18 1.48 5.97
CA ALA A 40 -16.17 0.49 5.62
C ALA A 40 -14.77 0.99 5.98
N ASP A 41 -13.87 0.08 6.34
CA ASP A 41 -12.46 0.38 6.53
C ASP A 41 -11.82 0.83 5.21
N ILE A 42 -10.84 1.71 5.33
CA ILE A 42 -10.19 2.31 4.18
C ILE A 42 -8.70 1.97 4.21
N PHE A 43 -8.17 1.57 3.06
CA PHE A 43 -6.73 1.52 2.79
C PHE A 43 -6.43 2.53 1.69
N GLU A 44 -5.52 3.46 1.96
CA GLU A 44 -5.02 4.44 0.99
C GLU A 44 -3.51 4.29 0.85
N ALA A 45 -3.00 4.40 -0.37
CA ALA A 45 -1.56 4.41 -0.63
C ALA A 45 -1.17 5.42 -1.71
N GLU A 46 -0.09 6.16 -1.49
CA GLU A 46 0.45 7.13 -2.44
C GLU A 46 1.83 6.71 -2.95
N PHE A 47 2.06 6.94 -4.24
CA PHE A 47 3.27 6.51 -4.93
C PHE A 47 3.88 7.64 -5.75
N ASP A 48 5.22 7.67 -5.83
CA ASP A 48 5.96 8.46 -6.82
C ASP A 48 5.95 7.74 -8.18
N ASP A 49 5.17 8.24 -9.15
CA ASP A 49 5.03 7.66 -10.50
C ASP A 49 6.02 8.24 -11.53
N ARG A 50 7.18 8.73 -11.07
CA ARG A 50 8.25 9.14 -11.99
C ARG A 50 8.67 7.99 -12.91
N GLY A 51 8.41 8.15 -14.20
CA GLY A 51 8.76 7.20 -15.25
C GLY A 51 7.60 6.35 -15.74
N HIS A 52 6.41 6.48 -15.14
CA HIS A 52 5.17 5.79 -15.54
C HIS A 52 5.32 4.27 -15.66
N ASP A 53 6.18 3.67 -14.81
CA ASP A 53 6.49 2.24 -14.79
C ASP A 53 5.84 1.51 -13.61
N LEU A 54 4.99 2.20 -12.84
CA LEU A 54 4.31 1.62 -11.71
C LEU A 54 3.11 0.76 -12.15
N GLU A 55 3.24 -0.56 -11.96
CA GLU A 55 2.11 -1.48 -12.12
C GLU A 55 1.21 -1.45 -10.88
N VAL A 56 0.22 -0.55 -10.89
CA VAL A 56 -0.81 -0.46 -9.85
C VAL A 56 -1.92 -1.51 -10.06
N PRO A 57 -2.49 -2.08 -8.98
CA PRO A 57 -3.62 -3.00 -9.10
C PRO A 57 -4.81 -2.36 -9.82
N ALA A 58 -5.48 -3.11 -10.69
CA ALA A 58 -6.66 -2.62 -11.40
C ALA A 58 -7.85 -2.39 -10.46
N SER A 59 -8.76 -1.49 -10.81
CA SER A 59 -10.04 -1.34 -10.11
C SER A 59 -10.78 -2.68 -9.98
N ASN A 60 -11.49 -2.84 -8.87
CA ASN A 60 -12.13 -4.08 -8.39
C ASN A 60 -11.17 -5.22 -8.03
N SER A 61 -9.85 -5.01 -8.08
CA SER A 61 -8.90 -5.99 -7.56
C SER A 61 -9.05 -6.12 -6.04
N THR A 62 -8.98 -7.35 -5.54
CA THR A 62 -8.97 -7.61 -4.10
C THR A 62 -7.54 -7.54 -3.56
N LEU A 63 -7.30 -6.64 -2.61
CA LEU A 63 -6.05 -6.49 -1.91
C LEU A 63 -6.08 -7.19 -0.55
N GLN A 64 -5.00 -7.88 -0.21
CA GLN A 64 -4.74 -8.34 1.16
C GLN A 64 -3.55 -7.55 1.70
N VAL A 65 -3.73 -6.85 2.83
CA VAL A 65 -2.71 -5.94 3.37
C VAL A 65 -2.22 -6.45 4.73
N THR A 66 -0.91 -6.45 4.92
CA THR A 66 -0.26 -6.83 6.18
C THR A 66 0.81 -5.81 6.51
N PHE A 67 0.80 -5.28 7.73
CA PHE A 67 1.88 -4.43 8.24
C PHE A 67 2.66 -5.16 9.32
N GLY A 68 3.88 -4.69 9.56
CA GLY A 68 4.66 -5.21 10.66
C GLY A 68 6.01 -4.53 10.79
N TYR A 69 6.83 -5.14 11.63
CA TYR A 69 8.23 -4.85 11.76
C TYR A 69 9.02 -6.13 11.51
N GLU A 70 10.01 -6.07 10.64
CA GLU A 70 10.88 -7.20 10.33
C GLU A 70 11.45 -7.80 11.62
N ASN A 71 11.44 -9.14 11.68
CA ASN A 71 11.89 -9.93 12.84
C ASN A 71 11.13 -9.65 14.15
N SER A 72 9.92 -9.10 14.07
CA SER A 72 9.07 -8.77 15.22
C SER A 72 7.61 -9.13 14.93
N ILE A 73 6.70 -8.17 15.02
CA ILE A 73 5.27 -8.36 14.81
C ILE A 73 4.89 -8.31 13.33
N ARG A 74 3.99 -9.21 12.93
CA ARG A 74 3.27 -9.21 11.66
C ARG A 74 1.78 -9.20 11.99
N ALA A 75 1.03 -8.28 11.42
CA ALA A 75 -0.40 -8.17 11.63
C ALA A 75 -1.15 -8.04 10.31
N PHE A 76 -2.13 -8.92 10.10
CA PHE A 76 -3.05 -8.84 8.97
C PHE A 76 -3.98 -7.66 9.19
N MET A 77 -3.98 -6.71 8.26
CA MET A 77 -4.70 -5.45 8.42
C MET A 77 -6.09 -5.49 7.79
N GLY A 78 -6.31 -6.36 6.80
CA GLY A 78 -7.62 -6.50 6.17
C GLY A 78 -7.56 -6.93 4.73
N ARG A 79 -8.76 -7.10 4.16
CA ARG A 79 -8.98 -7.31 2.74
C ARG A 79 -9.79 -6.14 2.19
N PHE A 80 -9.24 -5.48 1.19
CA PHE A 80 -9.83 -4.29 0.57
C PHE A 80 -10.14 -4.56 -0.91
N VAL A 81 -11.04 -3.78 -1.48
CA VAL A 81 -11.32 -3.78 -2.93
C VAL A 81 -10.87 -2.44 -3.47
N VAL A 82 -10.11 -2.44 -4.56
CA VAL A 82 -9.67 -1.19 -5.20
C VAL A 82 -10.85 -0.49 -5.83
N GLU A 83 -11.27 0.64 -5.27
CA GLU A 83 -12.38 1.42 -5.83
C GLU A 83 -11.89 2.37 -6.94
N SER A 84 -10.80 3.09 -6.70
CA SER A 84 -10.27 4.08 -7.64
C SER A 84 -8.75 4.08 -7.65
N VAL A 85 -8.17 4.43 -8.80
CA VAL A 85 -6.76 4.83 -8.89
C VAL A 85 -6.75 6.19 -9.56
N ILE A 86 -6.15 7.17 -8.89
CA ILE A 86 -6.17 8.57 -9.32
C ILE A 86 -4.73 9.03 -9.50
N SER A 87 -4.42 9.61 -10.66
CA SER A 87 -3.17 10.34 -10.87
C SER A 87 -3.39 11.81 -10.59
N PHE A 88 -2.49 12.41 -9.82
CA PHE A 88 -2.44 13.85 -9.63
C PHE A 88 -0.99 14.34 -9.64
N GLY A 89 -0.74 15.42 -10.40
CA GLY A 89 0.61 15.93 -10.61
C GLY A 89 0.73 16.62 -11.97
N GLY A 90 1.92 17.19 -12.22
CA GLY A 90 2.24 17.95 -13.44
C GLY A 90 3.71 17.76 -13.79
N SER A 91 4.33 18.71 -14.51
CA SER A 91 5.70 18.59 -15.05
C SER A 91 6.81 18.24 -14.05
N ASP A 92 6.57 18.39 -12.75
CA ASP A 92 7.57 18.24 -11.68
C ASP A 92 7.43 16.91 -10.89
N GLY A 93 6.45 16.07 -11.23
CA GLY A 93 6.24 14.76 -10.62
C GLY A 93 4.76 14.36 -10.62
N GLU A 94 4.48 13.13 -11.00
CA GLU A 94 3.15 12.52 -10.94
C GLU A 94 3.06 11.64 -9.70
N ILE A 95 1.99 11.82 -8.92
CA ILE A 95 1.66 10.98 -7.79
C ILE A 95 0.46 10.13 -8.18
N LEU A 96 0.57 8.83 -7.94
CA LEU A 96 -0.56 7.91 -8.01
C LEU A 96 -1.09 7.69 -6.60
N ARG A 97 -2.42 7.74 -6.45
CA ARG A 97 -3.10 7.32 -5.23
C ARG A 97 -4.07 6.19 -5.53
N LEU A 98 -3.95 5.17 -4.69
CA LEU A 98 -4.81 4.00 -4.60
C LEU A 98 -5.77 4.16 -3.43
#